data_AF-A9VEM7-F1
#
_entry.id   AF-A9VEM7-F1
#
_cell.length_a   1.000
_cell.length_b   1.000
_cell.length_c   1.000
_cell.angle_alpha   90.00
_cell.angle_beta   90.00
_cell.angle_gamma   90.00
#
_symmetry.space_group_name_H-M   'P 1'
#
loop_
_entity.id
_entity.type
_entity.pdbx_description
1 polymer ?
#
loop_
_entity_poly.entity_id
_entity_poly.type
_entity_poly.pdbx_seq_one_letter_code
_entity_poly.pdbx_strand_id
1 'polypeptide(L)'
;DNRALTHVDGFVNLNNVDGYMTISDNRALTNVNGFGKLGNVGGYMTISDNRALTHVDGFGKLDNVGGYLMILDNGDLINVDGFVTLNNVGGNLIIWGNRALTNVNGFGKLGNVGGDLEIHGNDDLTDLDGFGNLGNVGGNFEIH
;
A
#
# COMPACT_ATOMS: atom_id res chain seq x y z
N ASP A 1 -2.95 14.21 11.26
CA ASP A 1 -4.25 13.86 11.84
C ASP A 1 -5.36 14.77 11.30
N ASN A 2 -6.22 14.23 10.42
CA ASN A 2 -7.50 14.85 10.03
C ASN A 2 -8.67 13.96 10.49
N ARG A 3 -9.04 14.06 11.77
CA ARG A 3 -10.02 13.16 12.41
C ARG A 3 -11.40 13.08 11.76
N ALA A 4 -11.82 14.13 11.06
CA ALA A 4 -13.12 14.20 10.39
C ALA A 4 -13.06 13.84 8.91
N LEU A 5 -11.87 13.61 8.34
CA LEU A 5 -11.71 13.25 6.94
C LEU A 5 -12.21 11.82 6.75
N THR A 6 -13.27 11.65 5.96
CA THR A 6 -13.91 10.35 5.72
C THR A 6 -13.54 9.72 4.38
N HIS A 7 -13.08 10.52 3.42
CA HIS A 7 -12.71 10.05 2.09
C HIS A 7 -11.69 10.98 1.44
N VAL A 8 -10.95 10.46 0.46
CA VAL A 8 -10.04 11.23 -0.39
C VAL A 8 -10.32 10.88 -1.85
N ASP A 9 -11.14 11.70 -2.53
CA ASP A 9 -11.57 11.44 -3.92
C ASP A 9 -11.15 12.54 -4.92
N GLY A 10 -10.58 13.64 -4.43
CA GLY A 10 -10.42 14.87 -5.22
C GLY A 10 -9.19 14.91 -6.14
N PHE A 11 -8.21 14.01 -5.98
CA PHE A 11 -6.91 14.10 -6.66
C PHE A 11 -6.88 13.46 -8.05
N VAL A 12 -8.00 13.49 -8.77
CA VAL A 12 -8.21 12.79 -10.06
C VAL A 12 -7.27 13.22 -11.20
N ASN A 13 -6.50 14.29 -11.01
CA ASN A 13 -5.50 14.79 -11.95
C ASN A 13 -4.06 14.67 -11.43
N LEU A 14 -3.85 14.28 -10.18
CA LEU A 14 -2.52 14.06 -9.64
C LEU A 14 -1.92 12.82 -10.33
N ASN A 15 -0.87 13.04 -11.11
CA ASN A 15 -0.22 12.01 -11.91
C ASN A 15 1.14 11.57 -11.33
N ASN A 16 1.76 12.43 -10.53
CA ASN A 16 3.11 12.24 -10.04
C ASN A 16 3.28 12.94 -8.69
N VAL A 17 4.02 12.29 -7.78
CA VAL A 17 4.56 12.89 -6.56
C VAL A 17 6.07 12.74 -6.63
N ASP A 18 6.82 13.83 -6.81
CA ASP A 18 8.29 13.76 -6.91
C ASP A 18 8.95 13.32 -5.59
N GLY A 19 8.34 13.70 -4.47
CA GLY A 19 8.77 13.34 -3.12
C GLY A 19 8.04 12.11 -2.59
N TYR A 20 7.63 12.17 -1.34
CA TYR A 20 6.93 11.09 -0.66
C TYR A 20 5.42 11.36 -0.53
N MET A 21 4.65 10.29 -0.35
CA MET A 21 3.21 10.34 -0.06
C MET A 21 2.94 9.68 1.29
N THR A 22 2.23 10.36 2.17
CA THR A 22 1.81 9.81 3.46
C THR A 22 0.33 10.04 3.67
N ILE A 23 -0.41 8.96 3.93
CA ILE A 23 -1.80 8.97 4.37
C ILE A 23 -1.80 8.38 5.76
N SER A 24 -1.67 9.24 6.78
CA SER A 24 -1.61 8.80 8.17
C SER A 24 -2.54 9.53 9.11
N ASP A 25 -2.91 8.84 10.19
CA ASP A 25 -3.68 9.40 11.31
C ASP A 25 -5.06 9.97 10.89
N ASN A 26 -5.76 9.35 9.95
CA ASN A 26 -7.12 9.78 9.58
C ASN A 26 -8.13 8.74 10.05
N ARG A 27 -8.48 8.80 11.35
CA ARG A 27 -9.26 7.74 12.01
C ARG A 27 -10.66 7.50 11.42
N ALA A 28 -11.24 8.48 10.74
CA ALA A 28 -12.56 8.36 10.10
C ALA A 28 -12.46 8.04 8.60
N LEU A 29 -11.25 7.97 8.03
CA LEU A 29 -11.03 7.77 6.60
C LEU A 29 -11.41 6.35 6.22
N THR A 30 -12.38 6.20 5.32
CA THR A 30 -12.88 4.89 4.89
C THR A 30 -12.35 4.46 3.53
N ASN A 31 -11.86 5.40 2.71
CA ASN A 31 -11.36 5.13 1.36
C ASN A 31 -10.38 6.22 0.86
N VAL A 32 -9.61 5.88 -0.18
CA VAL A 32 -8.59 6.73 -0.81
C VAL A 32 -8.71 6.77 -2.34
N ASN A 33 -9.93 6.83 -2.87
CA ASN A 33 -10.22 6.58 -4.30
C ASN A 33 -9.77 7.69 -5.28
N GLY A 34 -9.19 8.77 -4.77
CA GLY A 34 -8.87 9.97 -5.53
C GLY A 34 -7.63 9.89 -6.41
N PHE A 35 -6.84 8.81 -6.35
CA PHE A 35 -5.50 8.76 -6.96
C PHE A 35 -5.43 7.99 -8.28
N GLY A 36 -6.54 7.78 -8.98
CA GLY A 36 -6.61 6.91 -10.16
C GLY A 36 -5.77 7.32 -11.38
N LYS A 37 -5.05 8.44 -11.34
CA LYS A 37 -4.04 8.85 -12.34
C LYS A 37 -2.60 8.83 -11.82
N LEU A 38 -2.39 8.65 -10.52
CA LEU A 38 -1.07 8.67 -9.92
C LEU A 38 -0.26 7.48 -10.44
N GLY A 39 0.79 7.76 -11.20
CA GLY A 39 1.65 6.74 -11.79
C GLY A 39 2.95 6.51 -11.01
N ASN A 40 3.40 7.51 -10.25
CA ASN A 40 4.70 7.49 -9.61
C ASN A 40 4.71 8.25 -8.29
N VAL A 41 5.35 7.64 -7.28
CA VAL A 41 5.84 8.30 -6.06
C VAL A 41 7.36 8.18 -6.07
N GLY A 42 8.08 9.28 -6.27
CA GLY A 42 9.53 9.28 -6.45
C GLY A 42 10.31 8.90 -5.17
N GLY A 43 9.77 9.27 -4.00
CA GLY A 43 10.26 8.86 -2.70
C GLY A 43 9.49 7.65 -2.16
N TYR A 44 9.16 7.69 -0.87
CA TYR A 44 8.45 6.61 -0.20
C TYR A 44 6.93 6.85 -0.13
N MET A 45 6.19 5.79 0.15
CA MET A 45 4.76 5.82 0.39
C MET A 45 4.41 5.15 1.71
N THR A 46 3.58 5.81 2.52
CA THR A 46 3.10 5.26 3.79
C THR A 46 1.59 5.43 3.90
N ILE A 47 0.88 4.34 4.20
CA ILE A 47 -0.52 4.31 4.61
C ILE A 47 -0.55 3.74 6.02
N SER A 48 -0.73 4.59 7.04
CA SER A 48 -0.68 4.13 8.43
C SER A 48 -1.74 4.72 9.35
N ASP A 49 -2.13 4.00 10.39
CA ASP A 49 -3.02 4.53 11.44
C ASP A 49 -4.38 5.07 10.94
N ASN A 50 -4.89 4.57 9.80
CA ASN A 50 -6.22 4.90 9.29
C ASN A 50 -7.20 3.80 9.67
N ARG A 51 -7.57 3.74 10.96
CA ARG A 51 -8.29 2.59 11.53
C ARG A 51 -9.59 2.22 10.82
N ALA A 52 -10.33 3.18 10.26
CA ALA A 52 -11.58 2.94 9.54
C ALA A 52 -11.38 2.66 8.03
N LEU A 53 -10.15 2.66 7.54
CA LEU A 53 -9.84 2.43 6.13
C LEU A 53 -10.03 0.95 5.85
N THR A 54 -10.99 0.63 5.00
CA THR A 54 -11.34 -0.77 4.71
C THR A 54 -10.69 -1.29 3.44
N HIS A 55 -10.36 -0.40 2.50
CA HIS A 55 -9.83 -0.77 1.19
C HIS A 55 -8.83 0.30 0.72
N VAL A 56 -7.79 -0.14 0.01
CA VAL A 56 -6.89 0.74 -0.73
C VAL A 56 -7.15 0.51 -2.22
N ASP A 57 -8.13 1.19 -2.83
CA ASP A 57 -8.53 0.96 -4.25
C ASP A 57 -8.08 2.09 -5.21
N GLY A 58 -7.57 3.20 -4.67
CA GLY A 58 -7.36 4.43 -5.43
C GLY A 58 -6.13 4.49 -6.32
N PHE A 59 -5.22 3.51 -6.25
CA PHE A 59 -3.88 3.60 -6.86
C PHE A 59 -3.71 2.77 -8.14
N GLY A 60 -4.79 2.44 -8.85
CA GLY A 60 -4.78 1.49 -9.97
C GLY A 60 -3.94 1.86 -11.21
N LYS A 61 -3.17 2.95 -11.17
CA LYS A 61 -2.15 3.31 -12.17
C LYS A 61 -0.74 3.48 -11.59
N LEU A 62 -0.59 3.36 -10.28
CA LEU A 62 0.70 3.50 -9.61
C LEU A 62 1.57 2.34 -10.07
N ASP A 63 2.68 2.67 -10.72
CA ASP A 63 3.64 1.71 -11.28
C ASP A 63 4.90 1.61 -10.40
N ASN A 64 5.27 2.73 -9.78
CA ASN A 64 6.52 2.86 -9.03
C ASN A 64 6.37 3.61 -7.70
N VAL A 65 6.96 3.04 -6.66
CA VAL A 65 7.37 3.75 -5.44
C VAL A 65 8.90 3.69 -5.37
N GLY A 66 9.58 4.82 -5.47
CA GLY A 66 11.04 4.87 -5.58
C GLY A 66 11.77 4.50 -4.29
N GLY A 67 11.14 4.70 -3.13
CA GLY A 67 11.62 4.30 -1.81
C GLY A 67 10.84 3.11 -1.26
N TYR A 68 10.57 3.14 0.05
CA TYR A 68 9.79 2.10 0.72
C TYR A 68 8.28 2.30 0.53
N LEU A 69 7.52 1.20 0.58
CA LEU A 69 6.07 1.17 0.72
C LEU A 69 5.72 0.54 2.08
N MET A 70 5.02 1.28 2.92
CA MET A 70 4.59 0.85 4.25
C MET A 70 3.07 0.90 4.36
N ILE A 71 2.45 -0.22 4.74
CA ILE A 71 1.02 -0.34 5.03
C ILE A 71 0.90 -0.87 6.46
N LEU A 72 0.70 0.05 7.41
CA LEU A 72 0.90 -0.21 8.84
C LEU A 72 -0.35 0.12 9.66
N ASP A 73 -0.75 -0.76 10.56
CA ASP A 73 -1.76 -0.47 11.60
C ASP A 73 -3.11 0.08 11.07
N ASN A 74 -3.55 -0.37 9.90
CA ASN A 74 -4.89 -0.10 9.39
C ASN A 74 -5.82 -1.27 9.76
N GLY A 75 -6.27 -1.29 11.01
CA GLY A 75 -6.94 -2.46 11.62
C GLY A 75 -8.14 -3.02 10.86
N ASP A 76 -8.95 -2.16 10.21
CA ASP A 76 -10.13 -2.57 9.43
C ASP A 76 -9.82 -2.80 7.93
N LEU A 77 -8.55 -2.72 7.51
CA LEU A 77 -8.15 -2.86 6.11
C LEU A 77 -8.29 -4.31 5.65
N ILE A 78 -9.14 -4.57 4.66
CA ILE A 78 -9.50 -5.91 4.18
C ILE A 78 -8.63 -6.34 2.99
N ASN A 79 -8.25 -5.40 2.12
CA ASN A 79 -7.41 -5.66 0.95
C ASN A 79 -6.60 -4.43 0.52
N VAL A 80 -5.68 -4.67 -0.42
CA VAL A 80 -4.78 -3.67 -1.02
C VAL A 80 -4.90 -3.64 -2.54
N ASP A 81 -6.08 -3.96 -3.07
CA ASP A 81 -6.32 -4.24 -4.50
C ASP A 81 -6.06 -3.05 -5.43
N GLY A 82 -5.98 -1.85 -4.92
CA GLY A 82 -5.61 -0.65 -5.66
C GLY A 82 -4.18 -0.65 -6.17
N PHE A 83 -3.28 -1.54 -5.73
CA PHE A 83 -1.92 -1.61 -6.25
C PHE A 83 -1.75 -2.50 -7.49
N VAL A 84 -2.82 -2.90 -8.18
CA VAL A 84 -2.83 -3.83 -9.33
C VAL A 84 -1.84 -3.54 -10.48
N THR A 85 -1.28 -2.34 -10.56
CA THR A 85 -0.26 -1.97 -11.55
C THR A 85 1.15 -1.81 -10.99
N LEU A 86 1.30 -1.82 -9.67
CA LEU A 86 2.58 -1.55 -9.01
C LEU A 86 3.58 -2.63 -9.42
N ASN A 87 4.64 -2.20 -10.08
CA ASN A 87 5.68 -3.08 -10.62
C ASN A 87 6.96 -3.02 -9.78
N ASN A 88 7.24 -1.87 -9.14
CA ASN A 88 8.47 -1.64 -8.40
C ASN A 88 8.25 -0.93 -7.06
N VAL A 89 8.86 -1.47 -6.00
CA VAL A 89 9.17 -0.78 -4.76
C VAL A 89 10.70 -0.71 -4.65
N GLY A 90 11.27 0.48 -4.69
CA GLY A 90 12.73 0.64 -4.72
C GLY A 90 13.44 0.34 -3.39
N GLY A 91 12.71 0.41 -2.27
CA GLY A 91 13.18 0.06 -0.94
C GLY A 91 12.40 -1.11 -0.34
N ASN A 92 12.10 -1.03 0.95
CA ASN A 92 11.38 -2.07 1.67
C ASN A 92 9.88 -2.04 1.35
N LEU A 93 9.25 -3.22 1.33
CA LEU A 93 7.80 -3.39 1.39
C LEU A 93 7.44 -3.99 2.76
N ILE A 94 6.73 -3.22 3.58
CA ILE A 94 6.33 -3.64 4.93
C ILE A 94 4.81 -3.62 5.04
N ILE A 95 4.22 -4.77 5.35
CA ILE A 95 2.78 -4.95 5.58
C ILE A 95 2.61 -5.46 7.00
N TRP A 96 2.23 -4.57 7.91
CA TRP A 96 2.20 -4.87 9.34
C TRP A 96 0.93 -4.39 10.03
N GLY A 97 0.36 -5.22 10.90
CA GLY A 97 -0.69 -4.78 11.83
C GLY A 97 -2.04 -4.51 11.16
N ASN A 98 -2.27 -5.02 9.95
CA ASN A 98 -3.55 -4.91 9.25
C ASN A 98 -4.35 -6.19 9.52
N ARG A 99 -4.89 -6.31 10.74
CA ARG A 99 -5.46 -7.58 11.24
C ARG A 99 -6.58 -8.16 10.38
N ALA A 100 -7.41 -7.29 9.79
CA ALA A 100 -8.50 -7.70 8.91
C ALA A 100 -8.07 -7.98 7.45
N LEU A 101 -6.78 -7.84 7.13
CA LEU A 101 -6.28 -7.98 5.76
C LEU A 101 -6.36 -9.44 5.35
N THR A 102 -7.20 -9.73 4.36
CA THR A 102 -7.47 -11.10 3.92
C THR A 102 -6.62 -11.54 2.73
N ASN A 103 -6.12 -10.59 1.95
CA ASN A 103 -5.33 -10.89 0.77
C ASN A 103 -4.39 -9.73 0.39
N VAL A 104 -3.44 -10.06 -0.47
CA VAL A 104 -2.42 -9.14 -1.01
C VAL A 104 -2.46 -9.11 -2.55
N ASN A 105 -3.63 -9.36 -3.15
CA ASN A 105 -3.80 -9.51 -4.60
C ASN A 105 -3.47 -8.25 -5.40
N GLY A 106 -3.53 -7.09 -4.77
CA GLY A 106 -3.02 -5.84 -5.31
C GLY A 106 -1.58 -5.92 -5.81
N PHE A 107 -0.73 -6.76 -5.22
CA PHE A 107 0.67 -6.88 -5.65
C PHE A 107 0.90 -7.84 -6.83
N GLY A 108 -0.16 -8.25 -7.53
CA GLY A 108 -0.10 -9.22 -8.62
C GLY A 108 0.84 -8.86 -9.78
N LYS A 109 1.29 -7.60 -9.91
CA LYS A 109 2.31 -7.17 -10.89
C LYS A 109 3.66 -6.79 -10.30
N LEU A 110 3.79 -6.81 -8.98
CA LEU A 110 5.01 -6.39 -8.32
C LEU A 110 6.13 -7.35 -8.69
N GLY A 111 7.11 -6.87 -9.46
CA GLY A 111 8.24 -7.67 -9.92
C GLY A 111 9.48 -7.52 -9.04
N ASN A 112 9.61 -6.38 -8.35
CA ASN A 112 10.80 -6.03 -7.58
C ASN A 112 10.47 -5.32 -6.26
N VAL A 113 11.07 -5.81 -5.18
CA VAL A 113 11.29 -5.10 -3.92
C VAL A 113 12.81 -4.92 -3.77
N GLY A 114 13.27 -3.67 -3.78
CA GLY A 114 14.71 -3.37 -3.76
C GLY A 114 15.38 -3.63 -2.41
N GLY A 115 14.62 -3.57 -1.32
CA GLY A 115 15.07 -3.87 0.04
C GLY A 115 14.38 -5.10 0.61
N ASP A 116 13.97 -5.01 1.88
CA ASP A 116 13.33 -6.10 2.60
C ASP A 116 11.84 -6.23 2.25
N LEU A 117 11.33 -7.46 2.26
CA LEU A 117 9.90 -7.76 2.25
C LEU A 117 9.52 -8.33 3.62
N GLU A 118 8.73 -7.57 4.37
CA GLU A 118 8.30 -7.90 5.73
C GLU A 118 6.78 -7.99 5.80
N ILE A 119 6.25 -9.15 6.21
CA ILE A 119 4.80 -9.39 6.34
C ILE A 119 4.53 -10.03 7.70
N HIS A 120 3.91 -9.30 8.62
CA HIS A 120 3.64 -9.83 9.95
C HIS A 120 2.44 -9.15 10.63
N GLY A 121 1.79 -9.84 11.58
CA GLY A 121 0.65 -9.28 12.32
C GLY A 121 -0.57 -8.92 11.44
N ASN A 122 -0.78 -9.67 10.36
CA ASN A 122 -1.96 -9.60 9.50
C ASN A 122 -2.80 -10.88 9.75
N ASP A 123 -3.51 -10.91 10.88
CA ASP A 123 -4.08 -12.14 11.46
C ASP A 123 -5.04 -12.91 10.52
N ASP A 124 -5.78 -12.21 9.66
CA ASP A 124 -6.74 -12.80 8.72
C ASP A 124 -6.13 -13.12 7.32
N LEU A 125 -4.83 -12.88 7.09
CA LEU A 125 -4.18 -13.08 5.80
C LEU A 125 -3.90 -14.58 5.58
N THR A 126 -4.60 -15.21 4.63
CA THR A 126 -4.57 -16.68 4.47
C THR A 126 -3.53 -17.19 3.48
N ASP A 127 -3.10 -16.35 2.54
CA ASP A 127 -2.15 -16.71 1.50
C ASP A 127 -1.39 -15.47 1.00
N LEU A 128 -0.36 -15.73 0.19
CA LEU A 128 0.51 -14.71 -0.41
C LEU A 128 0.55 -14.84 -1.93
N ASP A 129 -0.46 -15.46 -2.54
CA ASP A 129 -0.48 -15.72 -3.99
C ASP A 129 -0.54 -14.41 -4.80
N GLY A 130 -0.97 -13.33 -4.16
CA GLY A 130 -0.90 -11.97 -4.70
C GLY A 130 0.53 -11.52 -5.07
N PHE A 131 1.59 -12.16 -4.57
CA PHE A 131 2.97 -11.89 -4.98
C PHE A 131 3.48 -12.78 -6.13
N GLY A 132 2.61 -13.45 -6.88
CA GLY A 132 3.00 -14.45 -7.88
C GLY A 132 3.95 -14.00 -9.01
N ASN A 133 4.13 -12.68 -9.22
CA ASN A 133 5.09 -12.11 -10.18
C ASN A 133 6.37 -11.56 -9.54
N LEU A 134 6.51 -11.61 -8.20
CA LEU A 134 7.66 -11.07 -7.48
C LEU A 134 8.90 -11.92 -7.78
N GLY A 135 9.80 -11.38 -8.61
CA GLY A 135 11.01 -12.06 -9.04
C GLY A 135 12.27 -11.68 -8.25
N ASN A 136 12.24 -10.56 -7.52
CA ASN A 136 13.39 -10.08 -6.77
C ASN A 136 12.99 -9.42 -5.45
N VAL A 137 13.66 -9.84 -4.38
CA VAL A 137 13.75 -9.14 -3.09
C VAL A 137 15.23 -8.89 -2.85
N GLY A 138 15.64 -7.64 -2.79
CA GLY A 138 17.06 -7.27 -2.68
C GLY A 138 17.65 -7.49 -1.28
N GLY A 139 16.80 -7.45 -0.25
CA GLY A 139 17.15 -7.68 1.15
C GLY A 139 16.60 -9.00 1.69
N ASN A 140 16.15 -8.97 2.94
CA ASN A 140 15.56 -10.12 3.61
C ASN A 140 14.10 -10.32 3.19
N PHE A 141 13.64 -11.57 3.30
CA PHE A 141 12.24 -11.93 3.17
C PHE A 141 11.79 -12.53 4.51
N GLU A 142 10.87 -11.85 5.20
CA GLU A 142 10.46 -12.18 6.56
C GLU A 142 8.93 -12.28 6.66
N ILE A 143 8.44 -13.38 7.23
CA ILE A 143 7.03 -13.61 7.53
C ILE A 143 6.90 -14.10 8.97
N HIS A 144 6.01 -13.48 9.76
CA HIS A 144 5.77 -13.83 11.17
C HIS A 144 4.29 -13.88 11.55
#